data_AF-A0A330HIU4-F1
#
_entry.id   AF-A0A330HIU4-F1
#
_cell.length_a   1.000
_cell.length_b   1.000
_cell.length_c   1.000
_cell.angle_alpha   90.00
_cell.angle_beta   90.00
_cell.angle_gamma   90.00
#
_symmetry.space_group_name_H-M   'P 1'
#
loop_
_entity.id
_entity.type
_entity.pdbx_description
1 polymer ?
#
loop_
_entity_poly.entity_id
_entity_poly.type
_entity_poly.pdbx_seq_one_letter_code
_entity_poly.pdbx_strand_id
1 'polypeptide(L)'
;MERVFTTIANRVAHLAGLPPTFAICVLIVVVWAASGPIFGFSDTWQLVINTGTTIVTFLMVFLIQNTQNRDGAAVQAKLDELIRVSRAHNRFIGIEHLTESEVEEIRDKCERAAKRHDRQIAEMAAKKAVSGKKTSKDDRKIADAAAKKTVAAKDGSKKKAAA
;
A
#
# COMPACT_ATOMS: atom_id res chain seq x y z
N MET A 1 -9.24 1.90 -36.42
CA MET A 1 -9.87 3.05 -35.74
C MET A 1 -9.46 3.14 -34.27
N GLU A 2 -9.49 2.03 -33.53
CA GLU A 2 -9.13 1.98 -32.10
C GLU A 2 -7.77 2.63 -31.78
N ARG A 3 -6.68 2.24 -32.48
CA ARG A 3 -5.34 2.84 -32.26
C ARG A 3 -5.28 4.36 -32.45
N VAL A 4 -6.06 4.90 -33.38
CA VAL A 4 -6.09 6.35 -33.66
C VAL A 4 -6.82 7.09 -32.54
N PHE A 5 -7.99 6.58 -32.15
CA PHE A 5 -8.73 7.10 -31.00
C PHE A 5 -7.88 7.04 -29.72
N THR A 6 -7.24 5.90 -29.44
CA THR A 6 -6.38 5.74 -28.27
C THR A 6 -5.19 6.70 -28.29
N THR A 7 -4.58 6.95 -29.45
CA THR A 7 -3.45 7.89 -29.56
C THR A 7 -3.89 9.33 -29.29
N ILE A 8 -5.01 9.74 -29.89
CA ILE A 8 -5.58 11.08 -29.68
C ILE A 8 -6.02 11.24 -28.21
N ALA A 9 -6.74 10.26 -27.67
CA ALA A 9 -7.23 10.28 -26.30
C ALA A 9 -6.09 10.38 -25.28
N ASN A 10 -5.02 9.58 -25.44
CA ASN A 10 -3.85 9.68 -24.57
C ASN A 10 -3.14 11.01 -24.68
N ARG A 11 -3.02 11.55 -25.89
CA ARG A 11 -2.36 12.83 -26.10
C ARG A 11 -3.15 13.97 -25.49
N VAL A 12 -4.48 13.95 -25.63
CA VAL A 12 -5.39 14.93 -25.00
C VAL A 12 -5.36 14.78 -23.48
N ALA A 13 -5.45 13.56 -22.94
CA ALA A 13 -5.39 13.32 -21.50
C ALA A 13 -4.05 13.75 -20.90
N HIS A 14 -2.93 13.43 -21.56
CA HIS A 14 -1.61 13.86 -21.14
C HIS A 14 -1.46 15.38 -21.20
N LEU A 15 -1.93 16.03 -22.26
CA LEU A 15 -1.90 17.50 -22.37
C LEU A 15 -2.78 18.14 -21.29
N ALA A 16 -3.98 17.61 -21.05
CA ALA A 16 -4.88 18.10 -20.01
C ALA A 16 -4.30 17.99 -18.59
N GLY A 17 -3.41 17.02 -18.33
CA GLY A 17 -2.74 16.83 -17.04
C GLY A 17 -1.50 17.72 -16.81
N LEU A 18 -1.05 18.49 -17.80
CA LEU A 18 0.16 19.32 -17.69
C LEU A 18 -0.12 20.66 -16.96
N PRO A 19 0.76 21.10 -16.05
CA PRO A 19 0.65 22.41 -15.39
C PRO A 19 0.41 23.62 -16.32
N PRO A 20 1.09 23.77 -17.48
CA PRO A 20 0.81 24.88 -18.40
C PRO A 20 -0.61 24.87 -18.97
N THR A 21 -1.25 23.72 -19.10
CA THR A 21 -2.63 23.62 -19.59
C THR A 21 -3.61 24.26 -18.62
N PHE A 22 -3.38 24.08 -17.31
CA PHE A 22 -4.16 24.78 -16.29
C PHE A 22 -4.03 26.31 -16.43
N ALA A 23 -2.82 26.82 -16.63
CA ALA A 23 -2.60 28.25 -16.84
C ALA A 23 -3.34 28.79 -18.09
N ILE A 24 -3.35 28.02 -19.19
CA ILE A 24 -4.12 28.35 -20.40
C ILE A 24 -5.63 28.36 -20.10
N CYS A 25 -6.15 27.35 -19.40
CA CYS A 25 -7.57 27.31 -19.02
C CYS A 25 -7.96 28.51 -18.17
N VAL A 26 -7.14 28.90 -17.19
CA VAL A 26 -7.36 30.10 -16.37
C VAL A 26 -7.36 31.35 -17.24
N LEU A 27 -6.42 31.47 -18.18
CA LEU A 27 -6.35 32.61 -19.11
C LEU A 27 -7.61 32.70 -19.97
N ILE A 28 -8.13 31.58 -20.48
CA ILE A 28 -9.39 31.54 -21.23
C ILE A 28 -10.55 32.07 -20.39
N VAL A 29 -10.65 31.64 -19.12
CA VAL A 29 -11.70 32.11 -18.20
C VAL A 29 -11.56 33.61 -17.92
N VAL A 30 -10.34 34.11 -17.75
CA VAL A 30 -10.06 35.55 -17.56
C VAL A 30 -10.46 36.36 -18.79
N VAL A 31 -10.11 35.91 -20.00
CA VAL A 31 -10.48 36.58 -21.25
C VAL A 31 -12.01 36.57 -21.44
N TRP A 32 -12.67 35.45 -21.15
CA TRP A 32 -14.13 35.38 -21.18
C TRP A 32 -14.76 36.35 -20.16
N ALA A 33 -14.27 36.40 -18.92
CA ALA A 33 -14.74 37.33 -17.90
C ALA A 33 -14.57 38.80 -18.33
N ALA A 34 -13.41 39.14 -18.91
CA ALA A 34 -13.10 40.48 -19.41
C ALA A 34 -13.97 40.90 -20.61
N SER A 35 -14.49 39.95 -21.38
CA SER A 35 -15.46 40.23 -22.46
C SER A 35 -16.88 40.52 -21.93
N GLY A 36 -17.20 40.13 -20.70
CA GLY A 36 -18.52 40.31 -20.09
C GLY A 36 -19.08 41.74 -20.15
N PRO A 37 -18.31 42.78 -19.80
CA PRO A 37 -18.75 44.19 -19.90
C PRO A 37 -19.10 44.63 -21.33
N ILE A 38 -18.42 44.09 -22.35
CA ILE A 38 -18.70 44.42 -23.77
C ILE A 38 -20.05 43.84 -24.19
N PHE A 39 -20.40 42.66 -23.68
CA PHE A 39 -21.65 41.96 -23.97
C PHE A 39 -22.76 42.21 -22.93
N GLY A 40 -22.57 43.17 -22.02
CA GLY A 40 -23.55 43.52 -20.99
C GLY A 40 -23.93 42.36 -20.07
N PHE A 41 -23.04 41.38 -19.87
CA PHE A 41 -23.31 40.15 -19.11
C PHE A 41 -24.57 39.40 -19.57
N SER A 42 -24.85 39.42 -20.88
CA SER A 42 -26.05 38.81 -21.49
C SER A 42 -26.19 37.30 -21.22
N ASP A 43 -27.42 36.81 -21.34
CA ASP A 43 -27.73 35.37 -21.23
C ASP A 43 -26.93 34.54 -22.24
N THR A 44 -26.71 35.04 -23.46
CA THR A 44 -25.89 34.36 -24.47
C THR A 44 -24.43 34.25 -24.05
N TRP A 45 -23.88 35.28 -23.40
CA TRP A 45 -22.51 35.27 -22.90
C TRP A 45 -22.31 34.23 -21.78
N GLN A 46 -23.29 34.07 -20.89
CA GLN A 46 -23.30 33.02 -19.87
C GLN A 46 -23.53 31.62 -20.47
N LEU A 47 -24.43 31.52 -21.44
CA LEU A 47 -24.75 30.26 -22.13
C LEU A 47 -23.50 29.66 -22.77
N VAL A 48 -22.68 30.47 -23.45
CA VAL A 48 -21.49 29.99 -24.15
C VAL A 48 -20.52 29.27 -23.21
N ILE A 49 -20.20 29.84 -22.03
CA ILE A 49 -19.27 29.18 -21.10
C ILE A 49 -19.88 27.95 -20.43
N ASN A 50 -21.17 28.00 -20.07
CA ASN A 50 -21.85 26.89 -19.41
C ASN A 50 -22.00 25.70 -20.36
N THR A 51 -22.46 25.94 -21.59
CA THR A 51 -22.60 24.91 -22.61
C THR A 51 -21.23 24.36 -23.03
N GLY A 52 -20.25 25.25 -23.26
CA GLY A 52 -18.90 24.83 -23.65
C GLY A 52 -18.22 23.97 -22.58
N THR A 53 -18.25 24.41 -21.32
CA THR A 53 -17.63 23.68 -20.21
C THR A 53 -18.32 22.34 -19.97
N THR A 54 -19.65 22.28 -20.08
CA THR A 54 -20.41 21.02 -19.97
C THR A 54 -19.99 20.02 -21.04
N ILE A 55 -19.91 20.44 -22.30
CA ILE A 55 -19.47 19.56 -23.40
C ILE A 55 -18.04 19.07 -23.17
N VAL A 56 -17.11 19.99 -22.86
CA VAL A 56 -15.70 19.64 -22.60
C VAL A 56 -15.59 18.68 -21.42
N THR A 57 -16.32 18.93 -20.34
CA THR A 57 -16.32 18.06 -19.15
C THR A 57 -16.87 16.68 -19.49
N PHE A 58 -17.97 16.60 -20.24
CA PHE A 58 -18.55 15.32 -20.65
C PHE A 58 -17.55 14.51 -21.50
N LEU A 59 -16.91 15.15 -22.48
CA LEU A 59 -15.85 14.53 -23.28
C LEU A 59 -14.66 14.13 -22.41
N MET A 60 -14.26 14.97 -21.46
CA MET A 60 -13.14 14.71 -20.54
C MET A 60 -13.40 13.49 -19.67
N VAL A 61 -14.63 13.32 -19.16
CA VAL A 61 -15.02 12.14 -18.39
C VAL A 61 -14.79 10.86 -19.21
N PHE A 62 -15.22 10.81 -20.47
CA PHE A 62 -14.95 9.65 -21.34
C PHE A 62 -13.45 9.45 -21.63
N LEU A 63 -12.70 10.53 -21.86
CA LEU A 63 -11.27 10.45 -22.11
C LEU A 63 -10.49 9.94 -20.90
N ILE A 64 -10.81 10.45 -19.72
CA ILE A 64 -10.25 10.01 -18.44
C ILE A 64 -10.60 8.54 -18.23
N GLN A 65 -11.88 8.15 -18.36
CA GLN A 65 -12.31 6.76 -18.17
C GLN A 65 -11.62 5.81 -19.13
N ASN A 66 -11.47 6.16 -20.41
CA ASN A 66 -10.77 5.32 -21.39
C ASN A 66 -9.28 5.16 -21.06
N THR A 67 -8.63 6.24 -20.63
CA THR A 67 -7.20 6.21 -20.24
C THR A 67 -7.02 5.40 -18.96
N GLN A 68 -7.86 5.65 -17.94
CA GLN A 68 -7.85 4.93 -16.67
C GLN A 68 -8.15 3.44 -16.83
N ASN A 69 -9.13 3.07 -17.66
CA ASN A 69 -9.46 1.66 -17.92
C ASN A 69 -8.26 0.92 -18.55
N ARG A 70 -7.59 1.54 -19.51
CA ARG A 70 -6.42 0.95 -20.17
C ARG A 70 -5.21 0.86 -19.23
N ASP A 71 -4.93 1.92 -18.48
CA ASP A 71 -3.81 1.96 -17.55
C ASP A 71 -4.02 0.97 -16.39
N GLY A 72 -5.26 0.80 -15.92
CA GLY A 72 -5.66 -0.23 -14.95
C GLY A 72 -5.33 -1.63 -15.44
N ALA A 73 -5.77 -1.99 -16.65
CA ALA A 73 -5.46 -3.28 -17.26
C ALA A 73 -3.95 -3.51 -17.46
N ALA A 74 -3.20 -2.46 -17.82
CA ALA A 74 -1.75 -2.56 -17.98
C ALA A 74 -1.02 -2.77 -16.64
N VAL A 75 -1.50 -2.16 -15.55
CA VAL A 75 -0.97 -2.38 -14.20
C VAL A 75 -1.27 -3.80 -13.74
N GLN A 76 -2.49 -4.29 -13.95
CA GLN A 76 -2.88 -5.68 -13.64
C GLN A 76 -1.97 -6.69 -14.36
N ALA A 77 -1.79 -6.55 -15.67
CA ALA A 77 -0.92 -7.45 -16.44
C ALA A 77 0.54 -7.45 -15.96
N LYS A 78 1.07 -6.30 -15.52
CA LYS A 78 2.42 -6.20 -14.94
C LYS A 78 2.50 -6.88 -13.56
N LEU A 79 1.47 -6.73 -12.73
CA LEU A 79 1.38 -7.38 -11.42
C LEU A 79 1.25 -8.90 -11.57
N ASP A 80 0.44 -9.34 -12.53
CA ASP A 80 0.28 -10.76 -12.86
C ASP A 80 1.60 -11.40 -13.27
N GLU A 81 2.39 -10.72 -14.11
CA GLU A 81 3.74 -11.16 -14.47
C GLU A 81 4.65 -11.29 -13.24
N LEU A 82 4.66 -10.29 -12.36
CA LEU A 82 5.45 -10.32 -11.11
C LEU A 82 5.00 -11.45 -10.17
N ILE A 83 3.71 -11.70 -10.03
CA ILE A 83 3.18 -12.82 -9.25
C ILE A 83 3.66 -14.13 -9.88
N ARG A 84 3.52 -14.28 -11.20
CA ARG A 84 3.89 -15.48 -11.95
C ARG A 84 5.36 -15.87 -11.81
N VAL A 85 6.27 -14.89 -11.79
CA VAL A 85 7.72 -15.16 -11.68
C VAL A 85 8.23 -15.20 -10.24
N SER A 86 7.43 -14.75 -9.26
CA SER A 86 7.80 -14.80 -7.84
C SER A 86 7.33 -16.10 -7.17
N ARG A 87 7.65 -16.27 -5.88
CA ARG A 87 7.07 -17.34 -5.05
C ARG A 87 5.65 -17.00 -4.55
N ALA A 88 5.03 -15.93 -5.06
CA ALA A 88 3.63 -15.63 -4.78
C ALA A 88 2.73 -16.71 -5.40
N HIS A 89 1.63 -17.02 -4.73
CA HIS A 89 0.67 -17.98 -5.28
C HIS A 89 0.00 -17.37 -6.53
N ASN A 90 0.07 -18.07 -7.68
CA ASN A 90 -0.64 -17.72 -8.92
C ASN A 90 -2.16 -17.52 -8.74
N ARG A 91 -2.74 -17.85 -7.57
CA ARG A 91 -4.15 -17.59 -7.25
C ARG A 91 -4.52 -16.11 -7.18
N PHE A 92 -3.55 -15.20 -7.18
CA PHE A 92 -3.81 -13.74 -7.26
C PHE A 92 -3.83 -13.20 -8.70
N ILE A 93 -3.45 -14.01 -9.69
CA ILE A 93 -3.48 -13.62 -11.11
C ILE A 93 -4.93 -13.57 -11.58
N GLY A 94 -5.34 -12.45 -12.20
CA GLY A 94 -6.70 -12.28 -12.73
C GLY A 94 -7.79 -12.13 -11.65
N ILE A 95 -7.43 -11.71 -10.44
CA ILE A 95 -8.36 -11.53 -9.32
C ILE A 95 -9.46 -10.50 -9.64
N GLU A 96 -9.20 -9.57 -10.55
CA GLU A 96 -10.12 -8.55 -11.04
C GLU A 96 -11.30 -9.10 -11.85
N HIS A 97 -11.23 -10.35 -12.31
CA HIS A 97 -12.31 -11.02 -13.02
C HIS A 97 -13.27 -11.77 -12.08
N LEU A 98 -12.91 -11.88 -10.81
CA LEU A 98 -13.76 -12.50 -9.79
C LEU A 98 -14.86 -11.53 -9.34
N THR A 99 -15.94 -12.10 -8.83
CA THR A 99 -16.98 -11.33 -8.17
C THR A 99 -16.46 -10.74 -6.85
N GLU A 100 -17.09 -9.66 -6.39
CA GLU A 100 -16.69 -8.99 -5.14
C GLU A 100 -16.67 -9.95 -3.93
N SER A 101 -17.65 -10.85 -3.85
CA SER A 101 -17.72 -11.90 -2.82
C SER A 101 -16.53 -12.86 -2.85
N GLU A 102 -16.07 -13.24 -4.04
CA GLU A 102 -14.92 -14.14 -4.22
C GLU A 102 -13.60 -13.43 -3.89
N VAL A 103 -13.46 -12.16 -4.27
CA VAL A 103 -12.31 -11.33 -3.88
C VAL A 103 -12.25 -11.18 -2.36
N GLU A 104 -13.39 -10.95 -1.71
CA GLU A 104 -13.51 -10.85 -0.26
C GLU A 104 -13.08 -12.16 0.42
N GLU A 105 -13.50 -13.32 -0.09
CA GLU A 105 -13.10 -14.61 0.46
C GLU A 105 -11.57 -14.83 0.39
N ILE A 106 -10.94 -14.41 -0.71
CA ILE A 106 -9.49 -14.47 -0.87
C ILE A 106 -8.81 -13.53 0.12
N ARG A 107 -9.32 -12.30 0.28
CA ARG A 107 -8.82 -11.31 1.26
C ARG A 107 -8.88 -11.87 2.68
N ASP A 108 -10.01 -12.46 3.06
CA ASP A 108 -10.24 -13.08 4.35
C ASP A 108 -9.25 -14.22 4.63
N LYS A 109 -9.01 -15.09 3.64
CA LYS A 109 -8.03 -16.16 3.74
C LYS A 109 -6.61 -15.63 3.94
N CYS A 110 -6.25 -14.55 3.24
CA CYS A 110 -4.95 -13.90 3.36
C CYS A 110 -4.76 -13.25 4.73
N GLU A 111 -5.75 -12.52 5.22
CA GLU A 111 -5.69 -11.87 6.53
C GLU A 111 -5.57 -12.92 7.65
N ARG A 112 -6.34 -14.02 7.56
CA ARG A 112 -6.23 -15.14 8.50
C ARG A 112 -4.86 -15.81 8.43
N ALA A 113 -4.26 -15.93 7.24
CA ALA A 113 -2.92 -16.49 7.09
C ALA A 113 -1.85 -15.58 7.71
N ALA A 114 -1.94 -14.27 7.49
CA ALA A 114 -1.05 -13.28 8.10
C ALA A 114 -1.15 -13.31 9.63
N LYS A 115 -2.36 -13.26 10.19
CA LYS A 115 -2.58 -13.36 11.65
C LYS A 115 -2.01 -14.64 12.26
N ARG A 116 -2.12 -15.78 11.56
CA ARG A 116 -1.52 -17.04 12.01
C ARG A 116 0.00 -16.97 12.02
N HIS A 117 0.61 -16.39 10.99
CA HIS A 117 2.05 -16.24 10.90
C HIS A 117 2.60 -15.33 12.01
N ASP A 118 1.95 -14.18 12.26
CA ASP A 118 2.34 -13.26 13.33
C ASP A 118 2.22 -13.91 14.72
N ARG A 119 1.14 -14.66 14.96
CA ARG A 119 0.97 -15.42 16.19
C ARG A 119 2.03 -16.49 16.37
N GLN A 120 2.40 -17.21 15.30
CA GLN A 120 3.47 -18.22 15.35
C GLN A 120 4.82 -17.58 15.65
N ILE A 121 5.13 -16.42 15.07
CA ILE A 121 6.35 -15.66 15.39
C ILE A 121 6.35 -15.25 16.86
N ALA A 122 5.24 -14.71 17.36
CA ALA A 122 5.11 -14.31 18.76
C ALA A 122 5.26 -15.51 19.73
N GLU A 123 4.63 -16.65 19.42
CA GLU A 123 4.76 -17.87 20.22
C GLU A 123 6.18 -18.45 20.18
N MET A 124 6.85 -18.43 19.03
CA MET A 124 8.25 -18.83 18.91
C MET A 124 9.19 -17.91 19.70
N ALA A 125 8.97 -16.59 19.63
CA ALA A 125 9.73 -15.61 20.42
C ALA A 125 9.51 -15.82 21.92
N ALA A 126 8.26 -16.06 22.35
CA ALA A 126 7.92 -16.33 23.74
C ALA A 126 8.57 -17.63 24.24
N LYS A 127 8.49 -18.73 23.48
CA LYS A 127 9.16 -20.00 23.81
C LYS A 127 10.67 -19.83 23.93
N LYS A 128 11.30 -19.07 23.03
CA LYS A 128 12.74 -18.77 23.08
C LYS A 128 13.10 -17.97 24.34
N ALA A 129 12.29 -16.98 24.71
CA ALA A 129 12.48 -16.19 25.93
C ALA A 129 12.34 -17.03 27.21
N VAL A 130 11.35 -17.93 27.26
CA VAL A 130 11.15 -18.83 28.41
C VAL A 130 12.28 -19.85 28.52
N SER A 131 12.72 -20.43 27.41
CA SER A 131 13.85 -21.36 27.37
C SER A 131 15.12 -20.68 27.89
N GLY A 132 15.46 -19.48 27.37
CA GLY A 132 16.63 -18.72 27.84
C GLY A 132 16.57 -18.34 29.32
N LYS A 133 15.39 -18.00 29.85
CA LYS A 133 15.19 -17.76 31.29
C LYS A 133 15.42 -19.01 32.13
N LYS A 134 15.01 -20.19 31.63
CA LYS A 134 15.20 -21.47 32.32
C LYS A 134 16.69 -21.84 32.37
N THR A 135 17.40 -21.72 31.25
CA THR A 135 18.86 -21.96 31.18
C THR A 135 19.61 -21.06 32.14
N SER A 136 19.35 -19.75 32.11
CA SER A 136 19.99 -18.78 33.03
C SER A 136 19.70 -19.06 34.51
N LYS A 137 18.49 -19.54 34.84
CA LYS A 137 18.12 -19.92 36.21
C LYS A 137 18.83 -21.19 36.67
N ASP A 138 18.98 -22.17 35.80
CA ASP A 138 19.70 -23.41 36.10
C ASP A 138 21.21 -23.14 36.26
N ASP A 139 21.80 -22.32 35.39
CA ASP A 139 23.21 -21.89 35.49
C ASP A 139 23.49 -21.17 36.82
N ARG A 140 22.59 -20.27 37.23
CA ARG A 140 22.70 -19.55 38.51
C ARG A 140 22.62 -20.49 39.71
N LYS A 141 21.70 -21.47 39.68
CA LYS A 141 21.60 -22.49 40.74
C LYS A 141 22.88 -23.32 40.86
N ILE A 142 23.48 -23.69 39.74
CA ILE A 142 24.74 -24.46 39.72
C ILE A 142 25.87 -23.62 40.31
N ALA A 143 25.97 -22.34 39.92
CA ALA A 143 26.96 -21.42 40.47
C ALA A 143 26.80 -21.22 41.99
N ASP A 144 25.57 -21.01 42.47
CA ASP A 144 25.27 -20.85 43.90
C ASP A 144 25.61 -22.12 44.70
N ALA A 145 25.29 -23.31 44.16
CA ALA A 145 25.62 -24.59 44.78
C ALA A 145 27.14 -24.83 44.85
N ALA A 146 27.87 -24.47 43.78
CA ALA A 146 29.33 -24.54 43.75
C ALA A 146 29.94 -23.63 44.82
N ALA A 147 29.51 -22.35 44.88
CA ALA A 147 29.99 -21.38 45.87
C ALA A 147 29.76 -21.84 47.32
N LYS A 148 28.58 -22.39 47.61
CA LYS A 148 28.25 -22.89 48.95
C LYS A 148 29.14 -24.07 49.37
N LYS A 149 29.52 -24.93 48.43
CA LYS A 149 30.43 -26.06 48.65
C LYS A 149 31.86 -25.59 48.93
N THR A 150 32.33 -24.56 48.23
CA THR A 150 33.66 -23.95 48.46
C THR A 150 33.75 -23.28 49.82
N VAL A 151 32.70 -22.56 50.24
CA VAL A 151 32.65 -21.92 51.57
C VAL A 151 32.64 -22.96 52.69
N ALA A 152 31.83 -24.02 52.56
CA ALA A 152 31.79 -25.10 53.55
C ALA A 152 33.12 -25.85 53.67
N ALA A 153 33.83 -26.07 52.56
CA ALA A 153 35.17 -26.67 52.57
C ALA A 153 36.21 -25.78 53.29
N LYS A 154 36.12 -24.46 53.10
CA LYS A 154 37.04 -23.49 53.74
C LYS A 154 36.80 -23.38 55.25
N ASP A 155 35.54 -23.46 55.69
CA ASP A 155 35.14 -23.35 57.09
C ASP A 155 35.46 -24.63 57.89
N GLY A 156 35.26 -25.81 57.28
CA GLY A 156 35.67 -27.09 57.86
C GLY A 156 37.19 -27.23 57.99
N SER A 157 37.95 -26.67 57.05
CA SER A 157 39.41 -26.66 57.09
C SER A 157 39.95 -25.72 58.18
N LYS A 158 39.31 -24.57 58.42
CA LYS A 158 39.63 -23.67 59.55
C LYS A 158 39.34 -24.31 60.91
N LYS A 159 38.20 -25.01 61.06
CA LYS A 159 37.85 -25.70 62.32
C LYS A 159 38.83 -26.82 62.68
N LYS A 160 39.38 -27.53 61.68
CA LYS A 160 40.42 -28.56 61.88
C LYS A 160 41.81 -28.00 62.21
N ALA A 161 42.09 -26.74 61.89
CA ALA A 161 43.38 -26.11 62.17
C ALA A 161 43.42 -25.37 63.53
N ALA A 162 42.27 -25.27 64.22
CA ALA A 162 42.12 -24.56 65.49
C ALA A 162 41.83 -25.50 66.69
N ALA A 163 41.88 -26.82 66.47
CA ALA A 163 41.78 -27.87 67.48
C ALA A 163 43.11 -28.64 67.53
#